data_AF-R8PXB1-F1
#
_entry.id   AF-R8PXB1-F1
#
_cell.length_a   1.000
_cell.length_b   1.000
_cell.length_c   1.000
_cell.angle_alpha   90.00
_cell.angle_beta   90.00
_cell.angle_gamma   90.00
#
_symmetry.space_group_name_H-M   'P 1'
#
loop_
_entity.id
_entity.type
_entity.pdbx_description
1 polymer ?
#
loop_
_entity_poly.entity_id
_entity_poly.type
_entity_poly.pdbx_seq_one_letter_code
_entity_poly.pdbx_strand_id
1 'polypeptide(L)'
;KAKAAAAAKAKAAALAKQKREGNEEVTDEEKAKAKAKAAALAKVKSSQGDGDSGDEKAKAIAAAKAKAAAAARAKGAVNKIEDEPQQEEPSVNQPYLNRYVEIVKEKIGEYALVDSYINKLSKDVPTLVVEPSKYYEVMELLRSHEGLAFDYMSELHATDFVTHMEVYVHLFSYGKKQSVAVKVKLDREAPQVESVTPLWKGADWPEREAYDLLGIVFEGHPNLSRILMPDDWVGYPLRKDYEPYDVEV
;
A
#
# COMPACT_ATOMS: atom_id res chain seq x y z
N LYS A 1 41.39 -37.86 -4.75
CA LYS A 1 39.94 -38.08 -4.55
C LYS A 1 39.47 -37.96 -3.10
N ALA A 2 40.28 -38.24 -2.06
CA ALA A 2 39.86 -38.07 -0.65
C ALA A 2 39.80 -36.60 -0.15
N LYS A 3 40.63 -35.70 -0.69
CA LYS A 3 40.65 -34.27 -0.27
C LYS A 3 39.43 -33.46 -0.75
N ALA A 4 38.79 -33.86 -1.86
CA ALA A 4 37.61 -33.17 -2.41
C ALA A 4 36.31 -33.54 -1.66
N ALA A 5 36.20 -34.78 -1.17
CA ALA A 5 35.05 -35.22 -0.37
C ALA A 5 35.02 -34.58 1.03
N ALA A 6 36.19 -34.34 1.63
CA ALA A 6 36.30 -33.67 2.93
C ALA A 6 35.91 -32.17 2.86
N ALA A 7 36.29 -31.47 1.78
CA ALA A 7 35.94 -30.07 1.56
C ALA A 7 34.43 -29.88 1.31
N ALA A 8 33.77 -30.84 0.63
CA ALA A 8 32.32 -30.80 0.40
C ALA A 8 31.52 -31.03 1.70
N LYS A 9 31.98 -31.94 2.57
CA LYS A 9 31.31 -32.23 3.85
C LYS A 9 31.48 -31.08 4.87
N ALA A 10 32.63 -30.39 4.86
CA ALA A 10 32.86 -29.19 5.68
C ALA A 10 32.02 -27.99 5.24
N LYS A 11 31.85 -27.77 3.92
CA LYS A 11 30.96 -26.72 3.40
C LYS A 11 29.47 -26.98 3.70
N ALA A 12 29.03 -28.23 3.63
CA ALA A 12 27.64 -28.60 3.97
C ALA A 12 27.33 -28.39 5.47
N ALA A 13 28.28 -28.67 6.36
CA ALA A 13 28.12 -28.45 7.80
C ALA A 13 28.13 -26.94 8.17
N ALA A 14 28.90 -26.12 7.46
CA ALA A 14 28.90 -24.66 7.66
C ALA A 14 27.58 -24.01 7.18
N LEU A 15 27.05 -24.45 6.03
CA LEU A 15 25.77 -23.95 5.49
C LEU A 15 24.55 -24.36 6.34
N ALA A 16 24.61 -25.53 6.98
CA ALA A 16 23.59 -26.00 7.91
C ALA A 16 23.63 -25.24 9.26
N LYS A 17 24.80 -24.71 9.64
CA LYS A 17 24.95 -23.89 10.86
C LYS A 17 24.50 -22.44 10.62
N GLN A 18 24.77 -21.87 9.44
CA GLN A 18 24.24 -20.55 9.03
C GLN A 18 22.71 -20.54 8.85
N LYS A 19 22.09 -21.65 8.42
CA LYS A 19 20.61 -21.76 8.34
C LYS A 19 19.90 -21.81 9.69
N ARG A 20 20.62 -22.02 10.79
CA ARG A 20 20.05 -22.13 12.15
C ARG A 20 20.09 -20.81 12.92
N GLU A 21 20.88 -19.84 12.45
CA GLU A 21 21.08 -18.52 13.07
C GLU A 21 21.20 -17.47 11.96
N GLY A 22 20.10 -16.84 11.57
CA GLY A 22 20.13 -15.66 10.70
C GLY A 22 19.11 -15.65 9.56
N ASN A 23 18.20 -14.69 9.65
CA ASN A 23 17.27 -14.23 8.63
C ASN A 23 18.06 -13.58 7.48
N GLU A 24 18.08 -14.17 6.28
CA GLU A 24 18.53 -13.49 5.06
C GLU A 24 17.74 -14.00 3.85
N GLU A 25 17.06 -13.05 3.20
CA GLU A 25 16.11 -13.22 2.11
C GLU A 25 16.89 -13.43 0.79
N VAL A 26 16.79 -14.62 0.20
CA VAL A 26 17.40 -14.91 -1.11
C VAL A 26 16.51 -14.31 -2.20
N THR A 27 17.04 -13.31 -2.91
CA THR A 27 16.35 -12.56 -3.96
C THR A 27 15.99 -13.43 -5.17
N ASP A 28 14.88 -13.09 -5.84
CA ASP A 28 14.26 -13.91 -6.90
C ASP A 28 15.13 -14.14 -8.14
N GLU A 29 16.18 -13.34 -8.33
CA GLU A 29 17.11 -13.46 -9.46
C GLU A 29 18.00 -14.73 -9.36
N GLU A 30 18.39 -15.13 -8.14
CA GLU A 30 19.19 -16.34 -7.93
C GLU A 30 18.37 -17.63 -8.12
N LYS A 31 17.08 -17.61 -7.77
CA LYS A 31 16.15 -18.71 -8.06
C LYS A 31 15.93 -18.88 -9.56
N ALA A 32 15.87 -17.79 -10.33
CA ALA A 32 15.72 -17.84 -11.78
C ALA A 32 16.95 -18.45 -12.47
N LYS A 33 18.17 -18.08 -12.06
CA LYS A 33 19.43 -18.66 -12.58
C LYS A 33 19.57 -20.15 -12.26
N ALA A 34 19.12 -20.61 -11.10
CA ALA A 34 19.11 -22.03 -10.75
C ALA A 34 18.13 -22.85 -11.62
N LYS A 35 16.98 -22.27 -11.96
CA LYS A 35 15.96 -22.92 -12.80
C LYS A 35 16.37 -23.03 -14.27
N ALA A 36 17.05 -22.02 -14.81
CA ALA A 36 17.59 -22.03 -16.17
C ALA A 36 18.69 -23.09 -16.35
N LYS A 37 19.54 -23.29 -15.33
CA LYS A 37 20.63 -24.28 -15.38
C LYS A 37 20.12 -25.72 -15.31
N ALA A 38 19.01 -25.97 -14.62
CA ALA A 38 18.35 -27.28 -14.58
C ALA A 38 17.65 -27.63 -15.91
N ALA A 39 17.08 -26.64 -16.61
CA ALA A 39 16.43 -26.85 -17.91
C ALA A 39 17.44 -27.14 -19.05
N ALA A 40 18.65 -26.57 -18.98
CA ALA A 40 19.70 -26.81 -19.98
C ALA A 40 20.29 -28.24 -19.89
N LEU A 41 20.41 -28.80 -18.68
CA LEU A 41 20.92 -30.17 -18.45
C LEU A 41 19.93 -31.26 -18.90
N ALA A 42 18.64 -30.93 -19.03
CA ALA A 42 17.63 -31.87 -19.54
C ALA A 42 17.63 -31.99 -21.08
N LYS A 43 18.20 -31.02 -21.81
CA LYS A 43 18.27 -31.03 -23.29
C LYS A 43 19.47 -31.79 -23.87
N VAL A 44 20.46 -32.17 -23.06
CA VAL A 44 21.68 -32.85 -23.54
C VAL A 44 21.55 -34.38 -23.54
N LYS A 45 20.49 -34.96 -22.98
CA LYS A 45 20.27 -36.43 -22.96
C LYS A 45 19.33 -36.96 -24.04
N SER A 46 18.90 -36.14 -25.00
CA SER A 46 17.95 -36.56 -26.05
C SER A 46 18.58 -36.77 -27.44
N SER A 47 19.88 -37.03 -27.55
CA SER A 47 20.53 -37.35 -28.83
C SER A 47 21.38 -38.62 -28.73
N GLN A 48 20.72 -39.78 -28.86
CA GLN A 48 21.20 -40.99 -29.57
C GLN A 48 20.37 -42.21 -29.12
N GLY A 49 19.74 -42.90 -30.09
CA GLY A 49 19.20 -44.25 -29.89
C GLY A 49 17.77 -44.41 -30.40
N ASP A 50 17.67 -45.01 -31.58
CA ASP A 50 16.48 -45.39 -32.35
C ASP A 50 15.68 -46.54 -31.69
N GLY A 51 14.37 -46.63 -31.97
CA GLY A 51 13.56 -47.85 -31.75
C GLY A 51 12.38 -47.78 -30.77
N ASP A 52 11.17 -47.75 -31.35
CA ASP A 52 9.92 -48.42 -30.95
C ASP A 52 9.19 -48.07 -29.62
N SER A 53 7.85 -48.22 -29.64
CA SER A 53 6.85 -48.03 -28.55
C SER A 53 6.34 -46.58 -28.30
N GLY A 54 5.31 -46.20 -29.05
CA GLY A 54 4.55 -44.95 -28.87
C GLY A 54 3.62 -44.91 -27.64
N ASP A 55 3.36 -46.05 -26.99
CA ASP A 55 2.38 -46.15 -25.90
C ASP A 55 2.94 -45.80 -24.51
N GLU A 56 4.23 -46.05 -24.24
CA GLU A 56 4.84 -45.69 -22.94
C GLU A 56 5.10 -44.18 -22.82
N LYS A 57 5.40 -43.51 -23.93
CA LYS A 57 5.62 -42.06 -23.98
C LYS A 57 4.33 -41.28 -23.70
N ALA A 58 3.19 -41.76 -24.22
CA ALA A 58 1.87 -41.19 -23.96
C ALA A 58 1.43 -41.37 -22.50
N LYS A 59 1.74 -42.53 -21.91
CA LYS A 59 1.43 -42.83 -20.50
C LYS A 59 2.26 -41.98 -19.52
N ALA A 60 3.52 -41.73 -19.85
CA ALA A 60 4.40 -40.86 -19.06
C ALA A 60 3.99 -39.37 -19.11
N ILE A 61 3.56 -38.87 -20.28
CA ILE A 61 3.06 -37.50 -20.45
C ILE A 61 1.70 -37.33 -19.74
N ALA A 62 0.81 -38.32 -19.82
CA ALA A 62 -0.46 -38.32 -19.09
C ALA A 62 -0.27 -38.34 -17.57
N ALA A 63 0.67 -39.15 -17.06
CA ALA A 63 1.02 -39.17 -15.65
C ALA A 63 1.67 -37.85 -15.17
N ALA A 64 2.50 -37.21 -16.00
CA ALA A 64 3.08 -35.89 -15.70
C ALA A 64 2.01 -34.78 -15.70
N LYS A 65 1.06 -34.82 -16.64
CA LYS A 65 -0.05 -33.85 -16.73
C LYS A 65 -1.05 -34.04 -15.58
N ALA A 66 -1.31 -35.27 -15.16
CA ALA A 66 -2.12 -35.59 -13.98
C ALA A 66 -1.46 -35.16 -12.67
N LYS A 67 -0.13 -35.32 -12.53
CA LYS A 67 0.62 -34.87 -11.36
C LYS A 67 0.75 -33.34 -11.31
N ALA A 68 0.84 -32.68 -12.47
CA ALA A 68 0.80 -31.22 -12.57
C ALA A 68 -0.60 -30.64 -12.26
N ALA A 69 -1.68 -31.31 -12.69
CA ALA A 69 -3.05 -30.93 -12.35
C ALA A 69 -3.37 -31.16 -10.85
N ALA A 70 -2.84 -32.23 -10.25
CA ALA A 70 -2.95 -32.47 -8.81
C ALA A 70 -2.13 -31.46 -7.99
N ALA A 71 -0.94 -31.05 -8.46
CA ALA A 71 -0.16 -29.98 -7.85
C ALA A 71 -0.80 -28.59 -8.02
N ALA A 72 -1.51 -28.34 -9.13
CA ALA A 72 -2.29 -27.13 -9.34
C ALA A 72 -3.55 -27.09 -8.44
N ARG A 73 -4.20 -28.24 -8.22
CA ARG A 73 -5.33 -28.38 -7.28
C ARG A 73 -4.89 -28.30 -5.82
N ALA A 74 -3.72 -28.84 -5.48
CA ALA A 74 -3.12 -28.71 -4.15
C ALA A 74 -2.62 -27.27 -3.86
N LYS A 75 -2.19 -26.52 -4.89
CA LYS A 75 -1.92 -25.08 -4.76
C LYS A 75 -3.18 -24.21 -4.77
N GLY A 76 -4.21 -24.62 -5.51
CA GLY A 76 -5.52 -23.96 -5.49
C GLY A 76 -6.29 -24.15 -4.17
N ALA A 77 -5.94 -25.19 -3.40
CA ALA A 77 -6.51 -25.45 -2.07
C ALA A 77 -5.78 -24.75 -0.92
N VAL A 78 -4.62 -24.12 -1.15
CA VAL A 78 -3.87 -23.37 -0.12
C VAL A 78 -4.11 -21.86 -0.17
N ASN A 79 -4.84 -21.36 -1.19
CA ASN A 79 -5.23 -19.95 -1.30
C ASN A 79 -6.71 -19.68 -0.99
N LYS A 80 -7.38 -20.59 -0.28
CA LYS A 80 -8.62 -20.29 0.43
C LYS A 80 -8.30 -20.07 1.90
N ILE A 81 -7.52 -19.02 2.17
CA ILE A 81 -7.75 -18.25 3.39
C ILE A 81 -8.96 -17.42 3.02
N GLU A 82 -10.13 -17.98 3.31
CA GLU A 82 -11.32 -17.15 3.47
C GLU A 82 -10.94 -16.14 4.54
N ASP A 83 -10.89 -14.87 4.16
CA ASP A 83 -10.65 -13.73 5.03
C ASP A 83 -11.87 -13.63 5.96
N GLU A 84 -11.96 -14.59 6.89
CA GLU A 84 -12.80 -14.42 8.07
C GLU A 84 -12.22 -13.20 8.80
N PRO A 85 -13.04 -12.18 9.11
CA PRO A 85 -12.57 -11.00 9.78
C PRO A 85 -11.95 -11.46 11.10
N GLN A 86 -10.62 -11.46 11.15
CA GLN A 86 -9.90 -11.64 12.40
C GLN A 86 -10.50 -10.61 13.34
N GLN A 87 -11.13 -11.06 14.43
CA GLN A 87 -11.53 -10.16 15.51
C GLN A 87 -10.22 -9.70 16.15
N GLU A 88 -9.68 -8.64 15.56
CA GLU A 88 -8.39 -8.09 15.93
C GLU A 88 -8.49 -7.46 17.32
N GLU A 89 -7.51 -7.75 18.17
CA GLU A 89 -7.45 -7.19 19.52
C GLU A 89 -7.64 -5.67 19.46
N PRO A 90 -8.55 -5.10 20.28
CA PRO A 90 -8.83 -3.68 20.22
C PRO A 90 -7.56 -2.92 20.57
N SER A 91 -7.06 -2.18 19.59
CA SER A 91 -5.88 -1.34 19.76
C SER A 91 -6.09 -0.36 20.91
N VAL A 92 -5.00 0.06 21.55
CA VAL A 92 -5.00 0.99 22.70
C VAL A 92 -5.78 2.28 22.40
N ASN A 93 -5.86 2.66 21.11
CA ASN A 93 -6.52 3.89 20.67
C ASN A 93 -8.00 3.72 20.25
N GLN A 94 -8.56 2.51 20.34
CA GLN A 94 -9.97 2.25 20.01
C GLN A 94 -10.98 3.09 20.81
N PRO A 95 -10.80 3.34 22.12
CA PRO A 95 -11.70 4.20 22.87
C PRO A 95 -11.70 5.64 22.35
N TYR A 96 -10.56 6.14 21.86
CA TYR A 96 -10.47 7.48 21.30
C TYR A 96 -11.17 7.58 19.96
N LEU A 97 -10.99 6.59 19.08
CA LEU A 97 -11.71 6.52 17.80
C LEU A 97 -13.22 6.55 18.03
N ASN A 98 -13.73 5.71 18.94
CA ASN A 98 -15.16 5.63 19.24
C ASN A 98 -15.69 6.99 19.72
N ARG A 99 -14.94 7.65 20.62
CA ARG A 99 -15.29 9.00 21.09
C ARG A 99 -15.34 10.03 19.97
N TYR A 100 -14.40 9.98 19.02
CA TYR A 100 -14.39 10.91 17.88
C TYR A 100 -15.61 10.69 17.00
N VAL A 101 -15.91 9.42 16.69
CA VAL A 101 -17.08 9.05 15.88
C VAL A 101 -18.38 9.48 16.55
N GLU A 102 -18.53 9.27 17.86
CA GLU A 102 -19.71 9.73 18.62
C GLU A 102 -19.90 11.24 18.52
N ILE A 103 -18.84 12.03 18.75
CA ILE A 103 -18.89 13.49 18.71
C ILE A 103 -19.25 14.00 17.29
N VAL A 104 -18.65 13.40 16.25
CA VAL A 104 -18.94 13.77 14.86
C VAL A 104 -20.39 13.44 14.50
N LYS A 105 -20.88 12.25 14.88
CA LYS A 105 -22.26 11.84 14.64
C LYS A 105 -23.28 12.71 15.39
N GLU A 106 -22.99 13.11 16.61
CA GLU A 106 -23.87 13.94 17.43
C GLU A 106 -24.03 15.35 16.85
N LYS A 107 -22.94 15.96 16.35
CA LYS A 107 -22.95 17.36 15.93
C LYS A 107 -23.21 17.60 14.45
N ILE A 108 -22.69 16.73 13.57
CA ILE A 108 -22.75 16.92 12.11
C ILE A 108 -23.79 15.99 11.50
N GLY A 109 -23.93 14.78 12.07
CA GLY A 109 -24.90 13.79 11.67
C GLY A 109 -24.27 12.47 11.26
N GLU A 110 -25.11 11.45 11.07
CA GLU A 110 -24.66 10.09 10.80
C GLU A 110 -23.97 9.92 9.45
N TYR A 111 -24.32 10.75 8.46
CA TYR A 111 -23.80 10.68 7.08
C TYR A 111 -22.46 11.42 6.88
N ALA A 112 -21.90 12.03 7.92
CA ALA A 112 -20.63 12.75 7.82
C ALA A 112 -19.42 11.82 7.62
N LEU A 113 -19.52 10.59 8.14
CA LEU A 113 -18.44 9.60 8.09
C LEU A 113 -18.83 8.45 7.16
N VAL A 114 -17.99 8.19 6.17
CA VAL A 114 -18.09 7.03 5.29
C VAL A 114 -17.58 5.78 6.01
N ASP A 115 -16.46 5.92 6.72
CA ASP A 115 -15.81 4.83 7.44
C ASP A 115 -14.94 5.37 8.59
N SER A 116 -14.61 4.51 9.54
CA SER A 116 -13.72 4.84 10.67
C SER A 116 -12.97 3.59 11.12
N TYR A 117 -11.64 3.63 11.10
CA TYR A 117 -10.80 2.48 11.46
C TYR A 117 -9.48 2.91 12.09
N ILE A 118 -8.78 1.96 12.71
CA ILE A 118 -7.45 2.18 13.28
C ILE A 118 -6.41 1.76 12.26
N ASN A 119 -5.52 2.68 11.90
CA ASN A 119 -4.44 2.38 11.00
C ASN A 119 -3.24 1.82 11.76
N LYS A 120 -3.15 0.48 11.83
CA LYS A 120 -2.03 -0.24 12.47
C LYS A 120 -0.67 0.07 11.83
N LEU A 121 -0.64 0.29 10.51
CA LEU A 121 0.60 0.62 9.78
C LEU A 121 1.13 2.01 10.20
N SER A 122 0.25 2.90 10.63
CA SER A 122 0.59 4.24 11.09
C SER A 122 0.61 4.36 12.61
N LYS A 123 1.14 3.37 13.33
CA LYS A 123 1.23 3.38 14.81
C LYS A 123 -0.14 3.49 15.50
N ASP A 124 -1.12 2.76 15.00
CA ASP A 124 -2.47 2.72 15.56
C ASP A 124 -3.19 4.09 15.59
N VAL A 125 -2.92 4.96 14.61
CA VAL A 125 -3.58 6.26 14.54
C VAL A 125 -5.06 6.09 14.16
N PRO A 126 -6.00 6.65 14.94
CA PRO A 126 -7.42 6.71 14.59
C PRO A 126 -7.60 7.43 13.25
N THR A 127 -8.18 6.76 12.25
CA THR A 127 -8.44 7.32 10.93
C THR A 127 -9.94 7.45 10.69
N LEU A 128 -10.38 8.65 10.31
CA LEU A 128 -11.76 8.98 9.95
C LEU A 128 -11.84 9.20 8.45
N VAL A 129 -12.73 8.48 7.77
CA VAL A 129 -13.02 8.70 6.36
C VAL A 129 -14.27 9.56 6.25
N VAL A 130 -14.11 10.78 5.77
CA VAL A 130 -15.14 11.83 5.75
C VAL A 130 -15.70 11.99 4.35
N GLU A 131 -16.99 12.30 4.28
CA GLU A 131 -17.67 12.66 3.03
C GLU A 131 -17.23 14.07 2.57
N PRO A 132 -16.88 14.28 1.29
CA PRO A 132 -16.31 15.54 0.82
C PRO A 132 -17.16 16.77 1.15
N SER A 133 -18.49 16.67 1.05
CA SER A 133 -19.41 17.80 1.33
C SER A 133 -19.45 18.20 2.81
N LYS A 134 -18.98 17.34 3.71
CA LYS A 134 -18.94 17.57 5.16
C LYS A 134 -17.52 17.73 5.69
N TYR A 135 -16.53 17.78 4.81
CA TYR A 135 -15.13 17.82 5.18
C TYR A 135 -14.77 19.03 6.05
N TYR A 136 -15.13 20.26 5.64
CA TYR A 136 -14.79 21.46 6.42
C TYR A 136 -15.50 21.50 7.76
N GLU A 137 -16.79 21.14 7.81
CA GLU A 137 -17.56 21.06 9.05
C GLU A 137 -16.91 20.10 10.06
N VAL A 138 -16.43 18.93 9.61
CA VAL A 138 -15.72 17.97 10.46
C VAL A 138 -14.39 18.55 10.92
N MET A 139 -13.61 19.16 10.02
CA MET A 139 -12.31 19.75 10.36
C MET A 139 -12.45 20.91 11.36
N GLU A 140 -13.45 21.77 11.17
CA GLU A 140 -13.77 22.86 12.10
C GLU A 140 -14.19 22.30 13.48
N LEU A 141 -14.99 21.24 13.50
CA LEU A 141 -15.38 20.57 14.75
C LEU A 141 -14.17 19.99 15.49
N LEU A 142 -13.28 19.29 14.78
CA LEU A 142 -12.07 18.70 15.35
C LEU A 142 -11.18 19.77 16.02
N ARG A 143 -11.11 20.96 15.42
CA ARG A 143 -10.36 22.09 15.98
C ARG A 143 -11.09 22.76 17.14
N SER A 144 -12.36 23.12 16.98
CA SER A 144 -13.11 23.98 17.91
C SER A 144 -13.61 23.27 19.15
N HIS A 145 -13.77 21.95 19.10
CA HIS A 145 -14.34 21.18 20.20
C HIS A 145 -13.35 21.06 21.37
N GLU A 146 -13.68 21.58 22.54
CA GLU A 146 -12.86 21.49 23.78
C GLU A 146 -12.50 20.04 24.16
N GLY A 147 -13.38 19.11 23.77
CA GLY A 147 -13.18 17.67 23.96
C GLY A 147 -12.12 17.04 23.05
N LEU A 148 -11.68 17.72 21.98
CA LEU A 148 -10.75 17.20 20.97
C LEU A 148 -9.52 18.11 20.83
N ALA A 149 -9.74 19.41 20.66
CA ALA A 149 -8.72 20.46 20.62
C ALA A 149 -7.51 20.07 19.75
N PHE A 150 -7.76 19.79 18.47
CA PHE A 150 -6.69 19.48 17.52
C PHE A 150 -6.02 20.79 17.04
N ASP A 151 -5.06 21.27 17.83
CA ASP A 151 -4.39 22.56 17.60
C ASP A 151 -3.34 22.51 16.49
N TYR A 152 -2.79 21.33 16.19
CA TYR A 152 -1.66 21.17 15.28
C TYR A 152 -2.00 20.27 14.10
N MET A 153 -1.74 20.77 12.89
CA MET A 153 -1.75 19.96 11.68
C MET A 153 -0.31 19.54 11.39
N SER A 154 -0.07 18.23 11.43
CA SER A 154 1.27 17.67 11.26
C SER A 154 1.67 17.58 9.80
N GLU A 155 0.74 17.14 8.96
CA GLU A 155 0.98 16.93 7.54
C GLU A 155 -0.35 16.84 6.79
N LEU A 156 -0.29 17.19 5.51
CA LEU A 156 -1.36 16.97 4.54
C LEU A 156 -0.70 16.39 3.30
N HIS A 157 -1.23 15.26 2.84
CA HIS A 157 -0.75 14.56 1.67
C HIS A 157 -1.92 14.19 0.79
N ALA A 158 -1.67 14.11 -0.51
CA ALA A 158 -2.66 13.62 -1.46
C ALA A 158 -2.08 12.47 -2.28
N THR A 159 -2.93 11.54 -2.70
CA THR A 159 -2.53 10.35 -3.45
C THR A 159 -3.55 10.04 -4.53
N ASP A 160 -3.06 9.68 -5.72
CA ASP A 160 -3.87 9.22 -6.86
C ASP A 160 -3.92 7.68 -6.88
N PHE A 161 -5.12 7.12 -6.74
CA PHE A 161 -5.41 5.69 -6.84
C PHE A 161 -5.94 5.27 -8.22
N VAL A 162 -5.82 6.12 -9.24
CA VAL A 162 -6.31 5.93 -10.63
C VAL A 162 -7.83 5.92 -10.76
N THR A 163 -8.53 5.41 -9.76
CA THR A 163 -9.99 5.37 -9.68
C THR A 163 -10.56 6.60 -8.97
N HIS A 164 -9.84 7.11 -7.98
CA HIS A 164 -10.21 8.25 -7.16
C HIS A 164 -8.95 8.92 -6.62
N MET A 165 -9.07 10.17 -6.17
CA MET A 165 -8.03 10.84 -5.41
C MET A 165 -8.34 10.78 -3.93
N GLU A 166 -7.31 10.73 -3.10
CA GLU A 166 -7.46 10.80 -1.66
C GLU A 166 -6.60 11.91 -1.08
N VAL A 167 -7.17 12.69 -0.16
CA VAL A 167 -6.43 13.64 0.66
C VAL A 167 -6.42 13.12 2.09
N TYR A 168 -5.24 13.11 2.70
CA TYR A 168 -4.98 12.63 4.05
C TYR A 168 -4.41 13.77 4.87
N VAL A 169 -5.04 14.07 6.01
CA VAL A 169 -4.60 15.13 6.92
C VAL A 169 -4.37 14.52 8.29
N HIS A 170 -3.15 14.65 8.78
CA HIS A 170 -2.79 14.20 10.12
C HIS A 170 -2.83 15.36 11.10
N LEU A 171 -3.65 15.24 12.12
CA LEU A 171 -3.85 16.22 13.17
C LEU A 171 -3.33 15.69 14.51
N PHE A 172 -2.87 16.60 15.35
CA PHE A 172 -2.38 16.31 16.68
C PHE A 172 -2.91 17.32 17.69
N SER A 173 -3.38 16.81 18.83
CA SER A 173 -3.77 17.61 19.98
C SER A 173 -2.65 17.58 21.02
N TYR A 174 -2.03 18.73 21.28
CA TYR A 174 -1.02 18.84 22.34
C TYR A 174 -1.63 18.74 23.73
N GLY A 175 -2.83 19.28 23.93
CA GLY A 175 -3.53 19.24 25.22
C GLY A 175 -3.83 17.81 25.68
N LYS A 176 -4.22 16.93 24.74
CA LYS A 176 -4.62 15.55 25.05
C LYS A 176 -3.57 14.50 24.66
N LYS A 177 -2.51 14.91 23.96
CA LYS A 177 -1.47 14.04 23.39
C LYS A 177 -2.06 12.95 22.50
N GLN A 178 -3.04 13.32 21.70
CA GLN A 178 -3.79 12.42 20.83
C GLN A 178 -3.58 12.82 19.37
N SER A 179 -3.44 11.84 18.50
CA SER A 179 -3.43 12.01 17.04
C SER A 179 -4.75 11.53 16.45
N VAL A 180 -5.11 12.12 15.32
CA VAL A 180 -6.18 11.65 14.45
C VAL A 180 -5.75 11.91 13.01
N ALA A 181 -6.12 11.01 12.13
CA ALA A 181 -6.03 11.22 10.71
C ALA A 181 -7.41 11.36 10.10
N VAL A 182 -7.54 12.32 9.19
CA VAL A 182 -8.75 12.56 8.42
C VAL A 182 -8.45 12.27 6.97
N LYS A 183 -9.27 11.44 6.35
CA LYS A 183 -9.14 11.01 4.97
C LYS A 183 -10.41 11.39 4.22
N VAL A 184 -10.26 11.95 3.03
CA VAL A 184 -11.39 12.27 2.14
C VAL A 184 -11.12 11.67 0.77
N LYS A 185 -12.15 11.04 0.20
CA LYS A 185 -12.12 10.46 -1.15
C LYS A 185 -12.76 11.45 -2.12
N LEU A 186 -12.01 11.87 -3.11
CA LEU A 186 -12.41 12.84 -4.12
C LEU A 186 -12.53 12.16 -5.48
N ASP A 187 -13.37 12.74 -6.33
CA ASP A 187 -13.41 12.34 -7.74
C ASP A 187 -12.08 12.63 -8.44
N ARG A 188 -11.72 11.81 -9.43
CA ARG A 188 -10.44 11.95 -10.14
C ARG A 188 -10.48 12.99 -11.24
N GLU A 189 -11.62 13.19 -11.90
CA GLU A 189 -11.74 14.11 -13.02
C GLU A 189 -11.82 15.56 -12.52
N ALA A 190 -12.60 15.78 -11.47
CA ALA A 190 -12.75 17.07 -10.81
C ALA A 190 -12.50 16.97 -9.29
N PRO A 191 -11.24 16.76 -8.85
CA PRO A 191 -10.91 16.70 -7.43
C PRO A 191 -11.03 18.09 -6.80
N GLN A 192 -12.09 18.30 -6.02
CA GLN A 192 -12.36 19.55 -5.33
C GLN A 192 -12.68 19.27 -3.86
N VAL A 193 -12.13 20.10 -2.97
CA VAL A 193 -12.35 19.99 -1.51
C VAL A 193 -12.22 21.37 -0.87
N GLU A 194 -12.86 21.61 0.26
CA GLU A 194 -12.70 22.87 1.00
C GLU A 194 -11.32 22.96 1.67
N SER A 195 -10.70 24.14 1.60
CA SER A 195 -9.41 24.45 2.22
C SER A 195 -9.53 24.50 3.74
N VAL A 196 -8.57 23.89 4.43
CA VAL A 196 -8.41 23.97 5.87
C VAL A 196 -7.39 25.02 6.30
N THR A 197 -6.85 25.81 5.37
CA THR A 197 -5.94 26.94 5.65
C THR A 197 -6.53 27.99 6.63
N PRO A 198 -7.83 28.34 6.59
CA PRO A 198 -8.43 29.21 7.61
C PRO A 198 -8.38 28.60 9.02
N LEU A 199 -8.37 27.27 9.11
CA LEU A 199 -8.29 26.52 10.35
C LEU A 199 -6.83 26.38 10.82
N TRP A 200 -5.96 25.83 9.98
CA TRP A 200 -4.53 25.71 10.28
C TRP A 200 -3.73 26.42 9.20
N LYS A 201 -3.09 27.54 9.57
CA LYS A 201 -2.21 28.30 8.65
C LYS A 201 -1.06 27.46 8.07
N GLY A 202 -0.72 26.34 8.71
CA GLY A 202 0.26 25.39 8.20
C GLY A 202 -0.21 24.60 6.97
N ALA A 203 -1.49 24.66 6.60
CA ALA A 203 -2.05 23.98 5.44
C ALA A 203 -1.78 24.69 4.11
N ASP A 204 -1.40 25.97 4.13
CA ASP A 204 -1.17 26.77 2.90
C ASP A 204 -0.19 26.08 1.93
N TRP A 205 0.97 25.65 2.44
CA TRP A 205 1.99 25.03 1.59
C TRP A 205 1.59 23.63 1.10
N PRO A 206 1.14 22.70 1.97
CA PRO A 206 0.69 21.39 1.52
C PRO A 206 -0.51 21.42 0.56
N GLU A 207 -1.48 22.31 0.76
CA GLU A 207 -2.63 22.43 -0.15
C GLU A 207 -2.19 22.91 -1.53
N ARG A 208 -1.24 23.87 -1.58
CA ARG A 208 -0.63 24.31 -2.85
C ARG A 208 0.23 23.23 -3.50
N GLU A 209 0.95 22.43 -2.72
CA GLU A 209 1.72 21.29 -3.24
C GLU A 209 0.79 20.24 -3.86
N ALA A 210 -0.29 19.88 -3.19
CA ALA A 210 -1.30 18.95 -3.72
C ALA A 210 -1.99 19.51 -4.98
N TYR A 211 -2.23 20.82 -5.04
CA TYR A 211 -2.71 21.48 -6.25
C TYR A 211 -1.68 21.40 -7.40
N ASP A 212 -0.42 21.70 -7.12
CA ASP A 212 0.62 21.76 -8.16
C ASP A 212 0.98 20.37 -8.72
N LEU A 213 1.05 19.36 -7.86
CA LEU A 213 1.50 18.03 -8.23
C LEU A 213 0.38 17.09 -8.70
N LEU A 214 -0.83 17.25 -8.15
CA LEU A 214 -1.99 16.37 -8.42
C LEU A 214 -3.20 17.13 -8.99
N GLY A 215 -3.23 18.46 -8.96
CA GLY A 215 -4.33 19.24 -9.52
C GLY A 215 -5.59 19.24 -8.67
N ILE A 216 -5.47 19.02 -7.36
CA ILE A 216 -6.61 19.07 -6.42
C ILE A 216 -6.91 20.53 -6.10
N VAL A 217 -8.16 20.95 -6.34
CA VAL A 217 -8.59 22.33 -6.08
C VAL A 217 -9.10 22.46 -4.65
N PHE A 218 -8.47 23.36 -3.89
CA PHE A 218 -8.88 23.69 -2.53
C PHE A 218 -9.71 24.97 -2.51
N GLU A 219 -11.02 24.86 -2.34
CA GLU A 219 -11.94 26.00 -2.31
C GLU A 219 -11.74 26.82 -1.03
N GLY A 220 -11.70 28.16 -1.17
CA GLY A 220 -11.46 29.06 -0.03
C GLY A 220 -9.98 29.25 0.35
N HIS A 221 -9.05 28.64 -0.39
CA HIS A 221 -7.62 28.86 -0.17
C HIS A 221 -7.20 30.31 -0.54
N PRO A 222 -6.41 31.02 0.31
CA PRO A 222 -6.08 32.43 0.09
C PRO A 222 -5.21 32.70 -1.15
N ASN A 223 -4.31 31.77 -1.49
CA ASN A 223 -3.45 31.87 -2.67
C ASN A 223 -3.17 30.50 -3.29
N LEU A 224 -4.14 29.95 -4.03
CA LEU A 224 -3.96 28.65 -4.69
C LEU A 224 -3.20 28.83 -6.00
N SER A 225 -1.88 28.80 -5.92
CA SER A 225 -0.98 28.85 -7.07
C SER A 225 0.08 27.76 -6.97
N ARG A 226 0.70 27.42 -8.11
CA ARG A 226 1.84 26.51 -8.18
C ARG A 226 2.97 26.96 -7.27
N ILE A 227 3.79 26.01 -6.82
CA ILE A 227 4.85 26.27 -5.84
C ILE A 227 6.15 25.51 -6.13
N LEU A 228 6.07 24.32 -6.73
CA LEU A 228 7.20 23.48 -7.11
C LEU A 228 7.47 23.55 -8.62
N MET A 229 6.42 23.50 -9.44
CA MET A 229 6.54 23.52 -10.88
C MET A 229 6.61 24.94 -11.44
N PRO A 230 7.35 25.15 -12.55
CA PRO A 230 7.32 26.41 -13.29
C PRO A 230 5.89 26.79 -13.74
N ASP A 231 5.64 28.08 -13.88
CA ASP A 231 4.33 28.62 -14.28
C ASP A 231 3.89 28.17 -15.68
N ASP A 232 4.85 27.84 -16.55
CA ASP A 232 4.65 27.36 -17.92
C ASP A 232 4.49 25.84 -18.02
N TRP A 233 4.66 25.11 -16.91
CA TRP A 233 4.53 23.65 -16.91
C TRP A 233 3.08 23.24 -17.19
N VAL A 234 2.89 22.19 -17.99
CA VAL A 234 1.56 21.70 -18.37
C VAL A 234 1.34 20.31 -17.76
N GLY A 235 0.21 20.13 -17.08
CA GLY A 235 -0.12 18.88 -16.39
C GLY A 235 0.35 18.81 -14.93
N TYR A 236 0.28 17.60 -14.37
CA TYR A 236 0.40 17.31 -12.93
C TYR A 236 1.28 16.06 -12.72
N PRO A 237 2.58 16.23 -12.35
CA PRO A 237 3.57 15.16 -12.38
C PRO A 237 3.26 13.91 -11.54
N LEU A 238 2.51 14.04 -10.44
CA LEU A 238 2.22 12.91 -9.55
C LEU A 238 0.97 12.11 -9.95
N ARG A 239 0.22 12.56 -10.96
CA ARG A 239 -0.89 11.77 -11.50
C ARG A 239 -0.36 10.55 -12.25
N LYS A 240 -1.03 9.40 -12.10
CA LYS A 240 -0.54 8.14 -12.69
C LYS A 240 -0.64 8.07 -14.21
N ASP A 241 -1.41 8.95 -14.82
CA ASP A 241 -1.56 9.12 -16.26
C ASP A 241 -0.64 10.20 -16.84
N TYR A 242 0.20 10.83 -16.01
CA TYR A 242 1.12 11.85 -16.49
C TYR A 242 2.25 11.20 -17.32
N GLU A 243 2.33 11.59 -18.59
CA GLU A 243 3.46 11.25 -19.46
C GLU A 243 4.51 12.36 -19.39
N PRO A 244 5.74 12.06 -18.96
CA PRO A 244 6.82 13.04 -19.00
C PRO A 244 7.04 13.54 -20.42
N TYR A 245 7.21 14.86 -20.56
CA TYR A 245 7.49 15.49 -21.85
C TYR A 245 8.78 14.98 -22.53
N ASP A 246 9.69 14.37 -21.75
CA ASP A 246 10.96 13.88 -22.24
C ASP A 246 10.96 12.34 -22.27
N VAL A 247 10.57 11.79 -23.41
CA VAL A 247 10.49 10.34 -23.66
C VAL A 247 11.84 9.74 -24.07
N GLU A 248 12.89 10.57 -24.16
CA GLU A 248 14.20 10.19 -24.72
C GLU A 248 15.38 10.57 -23.81
N VAL A 249 15.49 9.98 -22.62
CA VAL A 249 16.77 9.87 -21.89
C VAL A 249 16.97 8.48 -21.32
#